data_AF-A0A1H3AD89-F1
#
_entry.id   AF-A0A1H3AD89-F1
#
_cell.length_a   1.000
_cell.length_b   1.000
_cell.length_c   1.000
_cell.angle_alpha   90.00
_cell.angle_beta   90.00
_cell.angle_gamma   90.00
#
_symmetry.space_group_name_H-M   'P 1'
#
loop_
_entity.id
_entity.type
_entity.pdbx_description
1 polymer ?
#
loop_
_entity_poly.entity_id
_entity_poly.type
_entity_poly.pdbx_seq_one_letter_code
_entity_poly.pdbx_strand_id
1 'polypeptide(L)'
;MSTALKTVVARQRMLLQGRLATSLIRLVEPCRAAWPDRAALERILVTALPTLASGKYLYVLDRDARQLTANVSPQGLLPEHWGRDRRERPYMAEALAGERFSLSPVYISRNARRPSLTAIQRIEDEEGALLGYLGADFDLRELPLTRELYEQPEQWLQLKGDPAIRGGLFDQQRVESLMDGHIDEILALIVELIAAHGVFHGKLHFSSSRATLWLVDDPFRFRILDYEDLADPGTCLAYPQRPYPLDAAIPLDRVAEVFRTFRALRFMDENIYLRSGSLNIYNGIVGLNFSCDGSHYMPWDDFLHKSLDFWIGTGESCALDGGGA
;
A
#
# COMPACT_ATOMS: atom_id res chain seq x y z
N MET A 1 -6.85 5.30 -0.03
CA MET A 1 -6.83 3.82 -0.13
C MET A 1 -7.88 3.38 -1.11
N SER A 2 -7.55 2.49 -2.03
CA SER A 2 -8.52 1.85 -2.94
C SER A 2 -9.58 1.09 -2.15
N THR A 3 -10.77 0.91 -2.73
CA THR A 3 -11.87 0.16 -2.11
C THR A 3 -11.43 -1.28 -1.79
N ALA A 4 -10.71 -1.93 -2.71
CA ALA A 4 -10.17 -3.27 -2.51
C ALA A 4 -9.24 -3.35 -1.28
N LEU A 5 -8.29 -2.43 -1.15
CA LEU A 5 -7.37 -2.40 0.01
C LEU A 5 -8.12 -2.13 1.32
N LYS A 6 -9.15 -1.26 1.31
CA LYS A 6 -10.01 -1.02 2.48
C LYS A 6 -10.74 -2.30 2.91
N THR A 7 -11.28 -3.07 1.96
CA THR A 7 -11.99 -4.33 2.24
C THR A 7 -11.09 -5.36 2.88
N VAL A 8 -9.87 -5.56 2.36
CA VAL A 8 -8.89 -6.48 2.94
C VAL A 8 -8.53 -6.06 4.37
N VAL A 9 -8.26 -4.77 4.60
CA VAL A 9 -7.96 -4.25 5.94
C VAL A 9 -9.14 -4.42 6.89
N ALA A 10 -10.37 -4.15 6.44
CA ALA A 10 -11.58 -4.31 7.26
C ALA A 10 -11.80 -5.77 7.69
N ARG A 11 -11.62 -6.73 6.76
CA ARG A 11 -11.71 -8.17 7.04
C ARG A 11 -10.71 -8.59 8.12
N GLN A 12 -9.45 -8.18 7.98
CA GLN A 12 -8.40 -8.49 8.97
C GLN A 12 -8.71 -7.87 10.35
N ARG A 13 -9.25 -6.65 10.38
CA ARG A 13 -9.68 -6.00 11.64
C ARG A 13 -10.83 -6.75 12.32
N MET A 14 -11.81 -7.22 11.56
CA MET A 14 -12.94 -7.97 12.11
C MET A 14 -12.48 -9.28 12.79
N LEU A 15 -11.56 -10.01 12.16
CA LEU A 15 -10.97 -11.23 12.72
C LEU A 15 -10.18 -10.94 14.00
N LEU A 16 -9.38 -9.88 14.01
CA LEU A 16 -8.65 -9.45 15.21
C LEU A 16 -9.60 -9.06 16.36
N GLN A 17 -10.65 -8.29 16.06
CA GLN A 17 -11.63 -7.84 17.04
C GLN A 17 -12.27 -9.02 17.78
N GLY A 18 -12.74 -10.05 17.07
CA GLY A 18 -13.33 -11.23 17.71
C GLY A 18 -12.36 -11.97 18.63
N ARG A 19 -11.10 -12.13 18.22
CA ARG A 19 -10.07 -12.80 19.03
C ARG A 19 -9.69 -12.01 20.27
N LEU A 20 -9.51 -10.70 20.13
CA LEU A 20 -9.11 -9.82 21.24
C LEU A 20 -10.23 -9.65 22.27
N ALA A 21 -11.48 -9.49 21.82
CA ALA A 21 -12.65 -9.43 22.71
C ALA A 21 -12.75 -10.68 23.58
N THR A 22 -12.63 -11.87 22.97
CA THR A 22 -12.65 -13.16 23.68
C THR A 22 -11.53 -13.29 24.71
N SER A 23 -10.39 -12.67 24.47
CA SER A 23 -9.24 -12.77 25.36
C SER A 23 -9.32 -11.78 26.53
N LEU A 24 -9.72 -10.53 26.27
CA LEU A 24 -9.83 -9.50 27.31
C LEU A 24 -11.04 -9.70 28.22
N ILE A 25 -12.16 -10.21 27.72
CA ILE A 25 -13.34 -10.45 28.56
C ILE A 25 -13.07 -11.44 29.71
N ARG A 26 -12.14 -12.39 29.51
CA ARG A 26 -11.71 -13.34 30.55
C ARG A 26 -10.99 -12.68 31.73
N LEU A 27 -10.49 -11.46 31.54
CA LEU A 27 -9.78 -10.69 32.56
C LEU A 27 -10.72 -9.74 33.32
N VAL A 28 -11.97 -9.57 32.89
CA VAL A 28 -12.93 -8.68 33.55
C VAL A 28 -13.23 -9.16 34.95
N GLU A 29 -13.61 -10.44 35.12
CA GLU A 29 -14.00 -10.99 36.41
C GLU A 29 -12.86 -10.94 37.45
N PRO A 30 -11.63 -11.42 37.15
CA PRO A 30 -10.51 -11.27 38.08
C PRO A 30 -10.21 -9.82 38.44
N CYS A 31 -10.24 -8.90 37.47
CA CYS A 31 -9.98 -7.48 37.72
C CYS A 31 -11.07 -6.85 38.60
N ARG A 32 -12.34 -7.22 38.38
CA ARG A 32 -13.48 -6.77 39.18
C ARG A 32 -13.36 -7.22 40.63
N ALA A 33 -13.04 -8.49 40.87
CA ALA A 33 -12.85 -9.04 42.21
C ALA A 33 -11.68 -8.39 42.98
N ALA A 34 -10.65 -7.94 42.26
CA ALA A 34 -9.49 -7.25 42.83
C ALA A 34 -9.68 -5.73 42.99
N TRP A 35 -10.82 -5.17 42.59
CA TRP A 35 -11.00 -3.72 42.52
C TRP A 35 -11.13 -3.06 43.91
N PRO A 36 -10.51 -1.88 44.19
CA PRO A 36 -9.55 -1.13 43.38
C PRO A 36 -8.06 -1.41 43.74
N ASP A 37 -7.71 -2.57 44.32
CA ASP A 37 -6.34 -2.88 44.73
C ASP A 37 -5.39 -2.95 43.53
N ARG A 38 -4.64 -1.86 43.34
CA ARG A 38 -3.64 -1.73 42.28
C ARG A 38 -2.66 -2.90 42.22
N ALA A 39 -2.13 -3.33 43.36
CA ALA A 39 -1.10 -4.37 43.38
C ALA A 39 -1.71 -5.73 42.98
N ALA A 40 -2.96 -5.99 43.37
CA ALA A 40 -3.71 -7.17 42.92
C ALA A 40 -4.01 -7.12 41.41
N LEU A 41 -4.47 -5.97 40.91
CA LEU A 41 -4.70 -5.75 39.47
C LEU A 41 -3.42 -5.97 38.65
N GLU A 42 -2.29 -5.37 39.07
CA GLU A 42 -1.01 -5.54 38.37
C GLU A 42 -0.56 -7.02 38.32
N ARG A 43 -0.75 -7.80 39.40
CA ARG A 43 -0.44 -9.24 39.41
C ARG A 43 -1.29 -10.03 38.40
N ILE A 44 -2.57 -9.71 38.29
CA ILE A 44 -3.47 -10.32 37.30
C ILE A 44 -2.97 -10.03 35.89
N LEU A 45 -2.67 -8.75 35.59
CA LEU A 45 -2.22 -8.34 34.26
C LEU A 45 -0.85 -8.92 33.89
N VAL A 46 0.10 -9.02 34.84
CA VAL A 46 1.40 -9.67 34.63
C VAL A 46 1.23 -11.14 34.26
N THR A 47 0.31 -11.84 34.93
CA THR A 47 0.01 -13.25 34.64
C THR A 47 -0.69 -13.41 33.29
N ALA A 48 -1.55 -12.45 32.93
CA ALA A 48 -2.35 -12.49 31.73
C ALA A 48 -1.58 -12.13 30.46
N LEU A 49 -0.64 -11.18 30.51
CA LEU A 49 0.02 -10.64 29.32
C LEU A 49 0.65 -11.73 28.41
N PRO A 50 1.37 -12.74 28.92
CA PRO A 50 1.94 -13.81 28.08
C PRO A 50 0.88 -14.65 27.34
N THR A 51 -0.35 -14.70 27.84
CA THR A 51 -1.47 -15.44 27.22
C THR A 51 -2.13 -14.65 26.08
N LEU A 52 -1.96 -13.33 26.06
CA LEU A 52 -2.39 -12.47 24.97
C LEU A 52 -1.34 -12.51 23.87
N ALA A 53 -1.59 -13.30 22.83
CA ALA A 53 -0.73 -13.34 21.65
C ALA A 53 -0.44 -11.91 21.17
N SER A 54 0.84 -11.53 21.20
CA SER A 54 1.34 -10.25 20.70
C SER A 54 0.92 -9.01 21.50
N GLY A 55 0.44 -9.19 22.74
CA GLY A 55 0.16 -8.12 23.67
C GLY A 55 1.44 -7.37 24.06
N LYS A 56 1.48 -6.06 23.81
CA LYS A 56 2.64 -5.21 24.15
C LYS A 56 2.48 -4.55 25.50
N TYR A 57 1.30 -4.00 25.76
CA TYR A 57 0.97 -3.47 27.08
C TYR A 57 -0.40 -3.91 27.55
N LEU A 58 -0.53 -4.14 28.85
CA LEU A 58 -1.80 -4.20 29.57
C LEU A 58 -1.84 -3.13 30.65
N TYR A 59 -3.01 -2.54 30.87
CA TYR A 59 -3.23 -1.58 31.94
C TYR A 59 -4.71 -1.46 32.29
N VAL A 60 -5.01 -1.00 33.51
CA VAL A 60 -6.37 -0.70 33.95
C VAL A 60 -6.52 0.80 34.20
N LEU A 61 -7.66 1.35 33.78
CA LEU A 61 -8.10 2.73 33.98
C LEU A 61 -9.35 2.74 34.87
N ASP A 62 -9.55 3.80 35.64
CA ASP A 62 -10.81 4.05 36.35
C ASP A 62 -11.93 4.54 35.41
N ARG A 63 -13.12 4.78 35.97
CA ARG A 63 -14.29 5.33 35.27
C ARG A 63 -14.02 6.64 34.52
N ASP A 64 -13.05 7.43 34.97
CA ASP A 64 -12.66 8.73 34.43
C ASP A 64 -11.54 8.63 33.38
N ALA A 65 -11.19 7.40 32.99
CA ALA A 65 -10.09 7.04 32.11
C ALA A 65 -8.71 7.47 32.63
N ARG A 66 -8.55 7.61 33.96
CA ARG A 66 -7.24 7.80 34.59
C ARG A 66 -6.65 6.45 34.95
N GLN A 67 -5.36 6.30 34.68
CA GLN A 67 -4.70 5.01 34.77
C GLN A 67 -4.43 4.58 36.22
N LEU A 68 -4.99 3.44 36.63
CA LEU A 68 -4.89 2.88 37.98
C LEU A 68 -3.64 2.02 38.19
N THR A 69 -3.17 1.33 37.14
CA THR A 69 -2.00 0.44 37.19
C THR A 69 -0.80 1.04 36.46
N ALA A 70 0.41 0.57 36.75
CA ALA A 70 1.50 0.67 35.80
C ALA A 70 1.10 0.02 34.45
N ASN A 71 1.79 0.39 33.36
CA ASN A 71 1.72 -0.45 32.17
C ASN A 71 2.47 -1.75 32.48
N VAL A 72 1.84 -2.89 32.21
CA VAL A 72 2.51 -4.18 32.19
C VAL A 72 3.07 -4.39 30.80
N SER A 73 4.35 -4.72 30.70
CA SER A 73 5.03 -5.07 29.44
C SER A 73 5.71 -6.43 29.57
N PRO A 74 6.16 -7.05 28.46
CA PRO A 74 6.97 -8.27 28.53
C PRO A 74 8.27 -8.08 29.30
N GLN A 75 8.77 -6.85 29.42
CA GLN A 75 9.99 -6.49 30.17
C GLN A 75 9.72 -6.15 31.64
N GLY A 76 8.45 -6.18 32.07
CA GLY A 76 8.03 -5.85 33.43
C GLY A 76 7.12 -4.64 33.50
N LEU A 77 6.89 -4.17 34.73
CA LEU A 77 6.04 -3.01 35.03
C LEU A 77 6.75 -1.70 34.63
N LEU A 78 5.95 -0.75 34.15
CA LEU A 78 6.36 0.62 33.81
C LEU A 78 5.60 1.61 34.72
N PRO A 79 6.09 1.87 35.95
CA PRO A 79 5.39 2.66 36.95
C PRO A 79 5.14 4.12 36.54
N GLU A 80 5.95 4.67 35.64
CA GLU A 80 5.85 6.03 35.11
C GLU A 80 4.62 6.25 34.21
N HIS A 81 3.83 5.20 33.97
CA HIS A 81 2.53 5.26 33.29
C HIS A 81 1.34 5.38 34.26
N TRP A 82 1.56 5.18 35.55
CA TRP A 82 0.53 5.32 36.58
C TRP A 82 -0.02 6.75 36.63
N GLY A 83 -1.32 6.89 36.87
CA GLY A 83 -2.01 8.18 37.03
C GLY A 83 -2.19 9.00 35.75
N ARG A 84 -1.77 8.48 34.59
CA ARG A 84 -1.95 9.16 33.30
C ARG A 84 -3.42 9.32 32.96
N ASP A 85 -3.77 10.51 32.50
CA ASP A 85 -5.07 10.75 31.90
C ASP A 85 -5.09 10.21 30.47
N ARG A 86 -6.03 9.30 30.18
CA ARG A 86 -6.22 8.70 28.85
C ARG A 86 -7.52 9.15 28.17
N ARG A 87 -8.31 10.03 28.79
CA ARG A 87 -9.66 10.37 28.33
C ARG A 87 -9.69 10.94 26.91
N GLU A 88 -8.75 11.80 26.58
CA GLU A 88 -8.64 12.44 25.26
C GLU A 88 -7.97 11.54 24.19
N ARG A 89 -7.59 10.32 24.55
CA ARG A 89 -6.94 9.43 23.60
C ARG A 89 -7.97 8.94 22.58
N PRO A 90 -7.70 9.01 21.26
CA PRO A 90 -8.67 8.65 20.24
C PRO A 90 -9.25 7.23 20.38
N TYR A 91 -8.48 6.28 20.91
CA TYR A 91 -8.93 4.91 21.15
C TYR A 91 -9.94 4.75 22.31
N MET A 92 -10.13 5.77 23.15
CA MET A 92 -11.10 5.72 24.26
C MET A 92 -12.52 6.13 23.84
N ALA A 93 -12.69 6.78 22.68
CA ALA A 93 -13.96 7.40 22.29
C ALA A 93 -15.15 6.42 22.33
N GLU A 94 -15.02 5.25 21.71
CA GLU A 94 -16.08 4.22 21.68
C GLU A 94 -16.36 3.67 23.09
N ALA A 95 -15.33 3.41 23.89
CA ALA A 95 -15.49 2.88 25.24
C ALA A 95 -16.19 3.89 26.18
N LEU A 96 -15.88 5.18 26.03
CA LEU A 96 -16.53 6.29 26.74
C LEU A 96 -17.99 6.48 26.29
N ALA A 97 -18.31 6.14 25.03
CA ALA A 97 -19.68 6.14 24.51
C ALA A 97 -20.52 4.96 25.00
N GLY A 98 -19.93 3.99 25.69
CA GLY A 98 -20.63 2.87 26.31
C GLY A 98 -20.33 1.49 25.71
N GLU A 99 -19.49 1.40 24.68
CA GLU A 99 -19.16 0.11 24.06
C GLU A 99 -18.42 -0.81 25.03
N ARG A 100 -18.96 -2.02 25.25
CA ARG A 100 -18.37 -3.04 26.14
C ARG A 100 -16.96 -3.44 25.73
N PHE A 101 -16.75 -3.55 24.43
CA PHE A 101 -15.43 -3.79 23.84
C PHE A 101 -15.28 -2.88 22.63
N SER A 102 -14.14 -2.23 22.49
CA SER A 102 -13.78 -1.46 21.31
C SER A 102 -12.37 -1.79 20.84
N LEU A 103 -12.18 -1.71 19.52
CA LEU A 103 -10.89 -1.87 18.87
C LEU A 103 -10.58 -0.62 18.06
N SER A 104 -9.58 0.14 18.50
CA SER A 104 -9.25 1.41 17.87
C SER A 104 -8.97 1.28 16.36
N PRO A 105 -9.19 2.34 15.58
CA PRO A 105 -8.51 2.49 14.29
C PRO A 105 -7.00 2.29 14.44
N VAL A 106 -6.33 1.88 13.36
CA VAL A 106 -4.86 1.81 13.37
C VAL A 106 -4.32 3.23 13.47
N TYR A 107 -3.40 3.46 14.41
CA TYR A 107 -2.76 4.76 14.61
C TYR A 107 -1.25 4.61 14.75
N ILE A 108 -0.50 5.71 14.61
CA ILE A 108 0.94 5.71 14.87
C ILE A 108 1.17 5.96 16.36
N SER A 109 1.75 4.98 17.06
CA SER A 109 2.07 5.10 18.49
C SER A 109 3.05 6.24 18.75
N ARG A 110 2.81 7.01 19.82
CA ARG A 110 3.68 8.14 20.20
C ARG A 110 5.09 7.70 20.60
N ASN A 111 5.19 6.59 21.35
CA ASN A 111 6.46 6.16 21.93
C ASN A 111 7.37 5.49 20.90
N ALA A 112 6.82 4.59 20.07
CA ALA A 112 7.61 3.79 19.13
C ALA A 112 7.49 4.26 17.68
N ARG A 113 6.62 5.23 17.37
CA ARG A 113 6.36 5.73 16.01
C ARG A 113 5.99 4.60 15.05
N ARG A 114 5.20 3.64 15.53
CA ARG A 114 4.81 2.43 14.79
C ARG A 114 3.30 2.34 14.62
N PRO A 115 2.80 1.73 13.53
CA PRO A 115 1.40 1.34 13.42
C PRO A 115 1.02 0.42 14.58
N SER A 116 0.05 0.86 15.36
CA SER A 116 -0.46 0.19 16.56
C SER A 116 -1.99 0.21 16.58
N LEU A 117 -2.57 -0.65 17.41
CA LEU A 117 -3.98 -0.66 17.75
C LEU A 117 -4.16 -0.91 19.24
N THR A 118 -5.23 -0.36 19.80
CA THR A 118 -5.58 -0.54 21.23
C THR A 118 -6.96 -1.16 21.31
N ALA A 119 -7.05 -2.24 22.07
CA ALA A 119 -8.33 -2.84 22.48
C ALA A 119 -8.69 -2.32 23.87
N ILE A 120 -9.93 -1.88 24.05
CA ILE A 120 -10.46 -1.45 25.35
C ILE A 120 -11.64 -2.35 25.70
N GLN A 121 -11.63 -2.88 26.92
CA GLN A 121 -12.70 -3.70 27.49
C GLN A 121 -13.24 -3.00 28.74
N ARG A 122 -14.55 -2.74 28.80
CA ARG A 122 -15.19 -2.20 30.00
C ARG A 122 -15.19 -3.23 31.12
N ILE A 123 -14.99 -2.74 32.34
CA ILE A 123 -15.13 -3.50 33.59
C ILE A 123 -16.32 -2.90 34.34
N GLU A 124 -17.33 -3.72 34.57
CA GLU A 124 -18.58 -3.36 35.24
C GLU A 124 -18.71 -4.18 36.54
N ASP A 125 -19.42 -3.67 37.54
CA ASP A 125 -19.74 -4.41 38.77
C ASP A 125 -20.88 -5.43 38.55
N GLU A 126 -21.37 -6.07 39.63
CA GLU A 126 -22.47 -7.05 39.56
C GLU A 126 -23.80 -6.42 39.12
N GLU A 127 -23.98 -5.14 39.46
CA GLU A 127 -25.14 -4.33 39.15
C GLU A 127 -25.05 -3.67 37.75
N GLY A 128 -23.93 -3.84 37.05
CA GLY A 128 -23.68 -3.31 35.71
C GLY A 128 -23.19 -1.86 35.67
N ALA A 129 -22.82 -1.27 36.81
CA ALA A 129 -22.22 0.05 36.87
C ALA A 129 -20.72 0.00 36.50
N LEU A 130 -20.27 1.04 35.80
CA LEU A 130 -18.90 1.13 35.30
C LEU A 130 -17.90 1.31 36.45
N LEU A 131 -16.98 0.34 36.60
CA LEU A 131 -15.81 0.48 37.46
C LEU A 131 -14.67 1.18 36.72
N GLY A 132 -14.40 0.77 35.48
CA GLY A 132 -13.35 1.33 34.64
C GLY A 132 -13.09 0.53 33.37
N TYR A 133 -11.85 0.53 32.89
CA TYR A 133 -11.48 -0.03 31.60
C TYR A 133 -10.19 -0.85 31.67
N LEU A 134 -10.16 -1.99 31.01
CA LEU A 134 -8.96 -2.76 30.70
C LEU A 134 -8.48 -2.37 29.29
N GLY A 135 -7.28 -1.82 29.19
CA GLY A 135 -6.66 -1.51 27.91
C GLY A 135 -5.54 -2.47 27.55
N ALA A 136 -5.46 -2.82 26.27
CA ALA A 136 -4.42 -3.64 25.69
C ALA A 136 -3.86 -3.00 24.41
N ASP A 137 -2.55 -2.74 24.38
CA ASP A 137 -1.86 -2.16 23.22
C ASP A 137 -1.15 -3.25 22.41
N PHE A 138 -1.20 -3.13 21.08
CA PHE A 138 -0.58 -4.06 20.13
C PHE A 138 0.20 -3.31 19.04
N ASP A 139 1.38 -3.80 18.69
CA ASP A 139 2.11 -3.38 17.49
C ASP A 139 1.68 -4.27 16.30
N LEU A 140 1.28 -3.67 15.17
CA LEU A 140 0.74 -4.45 14.03
C LEU A 140 1.73 -5.50 13.49
N ARG A 141 3.04 -5.26 13.61
CA ARG A 141 4.08 -6.17 13.13
C ARG A 141 4.14 -7.49 13.91
N GLU A 142 3.63 -7.52 15.14
CA GLU A 142 3.67 -8.67 16.03
C GLU A 142 2.38 -9.47 15.98
N LEU A 143 1.29 -8.89 15.46
CA LEU A 143 0.00 -9.57 15.38
C LEU A 143 0.04 -10.79 14.43
N PRO A 144 -0.62 -11.90 14.80
CA PRO A 144 -0.74 -13.11 13.98
C PRO A 144 -1.82 -12.91 12.91
N LEU A 145 -1.63 -11.90 12.05
CA LEU A 145 -2.49 -11.66 10.90
C LEU A 145 -2.15 -12.64 9.79
N THR A 146 -3.17 -13.18 9.10
CA THR A 146 -2.97 -13.87 7.83
C THR A 146 -2.49 -12.84 6.81
N ARG A 147 -1.18 -12.83 6.55
CA ARG A 147 -0.54 -11.90 5.62
C ARG A 147 -0.61 -12.45 4.20
N GLU A 148 -1.82 -12.67 3.68
CA GLU A 148 -1.98 -12.82 2.24
C GLU A 148 -1.56 -11.49 1.59
N LEU A 149 -0.72 -11.57 0.57
CA LEU A 149 -0.24 -10.40 -0.14
C LEU A 149 -1.43 -9.76 -0.87
N TYR A 150 -1.61 -8.45 -0.72
CA TYR A 150 -2.61 -7.72 -1.49
C TYR A 150 -2.26 -7.80 -2.98
N GLU A 151 -3.17 -8.34 -3.78
CA GLU A 151 -3.09 -8.32 -5.22
C GLU A 151 -3.57 -6.97 -5.76
N GLN A 152 -2.84 -6.44 -6.72
CA GLN A 152 -3.23 -5.20 -7.39
C GLN A 152 -4.46 -5.47 -8.27
N PRO A 153 -5.56 -4.71 -8.14
CA PRO A 153 -6.74 -4.88 -8.98
C PRO A 153 -6.41 -4.68 -10.45
N GLU A 154 -6.96 -5.54 -11.31
CA GLU A 154 -6.85 -5.50 -12.77
C GLU A 154 -7.76 -4.43 -13.40
N GLN A 155 -7.87 -3.28 -12.75
CA GLN A 155 -8.71 -2.17 -13.21
C GLN A 155 -7.83 -0.99 -13.56
N TRP A 156 -8.21 -0.24 -14.61
CA TRP A 156 -7.55 1.01 -14.93
C TRP A 156 -7.62 2.00 -13.76
N LEU A 157 -6.44 2.35 -13.24
CA LEU A 157 -6.23 3.35 -12.21
C LEU A 157 -5.68 4.63 -12.83
N GLN A 158 -6.42 5.73 -12.67
CA GLN A 158 -5.95 7.08 -12.98
C GLN A 158 -5.62 7.84 -11.69
N LEU A 159 -4.42 8.40 -11.62
CA LEU A 159 -3.96 9.25 -10.54
C LEU A 159 -3.72 10.66 -11.07
N LYS A 160 -4.31 11.64 -10.39
CA LYS A 160 -4.12 13.06 -10.72
C LYS A 160 -2.69 13.47 -10.39
N GLY A 161 -2.05 14.18 -11.32
CA GLY A 161 -0.74 14.77 -11.14
C GLY A 161 -0.75 15.95 -10.16
N ASP A 162 0.45 16.44 -9.87
CA ASP A 162 0.69 17.60 -9.02
C ASP A 162 -0.14 18.83 -9.49
N PRO A 163 -0.93 19.47 -8.60
CA PRO A 163 -1.72 20.65 -8.93
C PRO A 163 -0.89 21.82 -9.51
N ALA A 164 0.34 22.02 -9.05
CA ALA A 164 1.21 23.10 -9.53
C ALA A 164 1.69 22.86 -10.96
N ILE A 165 2.01 21.61 -11.32
CA ILE A 165 2.38 21.24 -12.70
C ILE A 165 1.16 21.37 -13.62
N ARG A 166 0.00 20.87 -13.18
CA ARG A 166 -1.24 20.96 -13.95
C ARG A 166 -1.71 22.38 -14.23
N GLY A 167 -1.46 23.30 -13.28
CA GLY A 167 -1.84 24.71 -13.42
C GLY A 167 -1.14 25.42 -14.58
N GLY A 168 0.09 25.01 -14.91
CA GLY A 168 0.90 25.57 -16.00
C GLY A 168 1.01 24.66 -17.24
N LEU A 169 0.14 23.66 -17.39
CA LEU A 169 0.22 22.68 -18.47
C LEU A 169 0.22 23.33 -19.86
N PHE A 170 -0.59 24.37 -20.05
CA PHE A 170 -0.72 25.08 -21.33
C PHE A 170 0.33 26.19 -21.52
N ASP A 171 1.19 26.40 -20.52
CA ASP A 171 2.33 27.32 -20.60
C ASP A 171 3.62 26.61 -21.05
N GLN A 172 3.56 25.30 -21.28
CA GLN A 172 4.70 24.46 -21.65
C GLN A 172 4.38 23.64 -22.90
N GLN A 173 5.36 23.50 -23.77
CA GLN A 173 5.31 22.64 -24.96
C GLN A 173 6.36 21.53 -24.86
N ARG A 174 6.15 20.47 -25.63
CA ARG A 174 7.07 19.35 -25.75
C ARG A 174 8.39 19.86 -26.34
N VAL A 175 9.47 19.65 -25.58
CA VAL A 175 10.82 19.79 -26.10
C VAL A 175 11.29 18.42 -26.59
N GLU A 176 11.88 18.40 -27.78
CA GLU A 176 12.48 17.21 -28.36
C GLU A 176 13.69 16.77 -27.53
N SER A 177 13.71 15.49 -27.16
CA SER A 177 14.80 14.87 -26.39
C SER A 177 15.73 14.09 -27.31
N LEU A 178 16.93 13.71 -26.82
CA LEU A 178 17.86 12.86 -27.59
C LEU A 178 17.21 11.52 -27.98
N MET A 179 16.43 10.95 -27.06
CA MET A 179 15.66 9.73 -27.30
C MET A 179 14.58 9.91 -28.38
N ASP A 180 14.02 11.11 -28.58
CA ASP A 180 12.98 11.32 -29.59
C ASP A 180 13.54 11.13 -31.01
N GLY A 181 14.78 11.57 -31.25
CA GLY A 181 15.44 11.47 -32.55
C GLY A 181 15.81 10.03 -32.96
N HIS A 182 15.89 9.11 -32.00
CA HIS A 182 16.26 7.69 -32.20
C HIS A 182 15.23 6.74 -31.56
N ILE A 183 13.98 7.21 -31.44
CA ILE A 183 12.98 6.50 -30.65
C ILE A 183 12.66 5.12 -31.21
N ASP A 184 12.66 4.96 -32.53
CA ASP A 184 12.33 3.69 -33.18
C ASP A 184 13.41 2.63 -32.91
N GLU A 185 14.70 3.00 -33.00
CA GLU A 185 15.81 2.11 -32.66
C GLU A 185 15.84 1.76 -31.17
N ILE A 186 15.65 2.76 -30.31
CA ILE A 186 15.66 2.57 -28.85
C ILE A 186 14.51 1.64 -28.43
N LEU A 187 13.30 1.82 -28.97
CA LEU A 187 12.18 0.95 -28.66
C LEU A 187 12.41 -0.48 -29.15
N ALA A 188 13.05 -0.67 -30.31
CA ALA A 188 13.45 -1.99 -30.79
C ALA A 188 14.46 -2.66 -29.84
N LEU A 189 15.48 -1.91 -29.37
CA LEU A 189 16.43 -2.39 -28.37
C LEU A 189 15.73 -2.86 -27.08
N ILE A 190 14.79 -2.07 -26.56
CA ILE A 190 14.04 -2.46 -25.35
C ILE A 190 13.21 -3.73 -25.58
N VAL A 191 12.56 -3.86 -26.73
CA VAL A 191 11.81 -5.07 -27.08
C VAL A 191 12.75 -6.28 -27.13
N GLU A 192 13.93 -6.17 -27.73
CA GLU A 192 14.92 -7.25 -27.77
C GLU A 192 15.40 -7.65 -26.37
N LEU A 193 15.69 -6.67 -25.52
CA LEU A 193 16.09 -6.92 -24.14
C LEU A 193 15.03 -7.67 -23.33
N ILE A 194 13.74 -7.41 -23.61
CA ILE A 194 12.60 -8.13 -23.02
C ILE A 194 12.44 -9.52 -23.63
N ALA A 195 12.53 -9.63 -24.96
CA ALA A 195 12.29 -10.85 -25.71
C ALA A 195 13.34 -11.94 -25.45
N ALA A 196 14.61 -11.52 -25.34
CA ALA A 196 15.76 -12.42 -25.44
C ALA A 196 16.81 -12.23 -24.34
N HIS A 197 16.67 -11.23 -23.45
CA HIS A 197 17.69 -10.95 -22.42
C HIS A 197 17.13 -10.82 -21.00
N GLY A 198 15.89 -11.30 -20.78
CA GLY A 198 15.35 -11.48 -19.43
C GLY A 198 14.98 -10.18 -18.71
N VAL A 199 14.79 -9.07 -19.42
CA VAL A 199 14.15 -7.88 -18.85
C VAL A 199 12.65 -8.15 -18.70
N PHE A 200 12.14 -8.12 -17.46
CA PHE A 200 10.71 -8.35 -17.21
C PHE A 200 9.94 -7.06 -16.89
N HIS A 201 10.64 -6.02 -16.43
CA HIS A 201 10.06 -4.71 -16.22
C HIS A 201 11.00 -3.64 -16.77
N GLY A 202 10.45 -2.74 -17.58
CA GLY A 202 11.16 -1.60 -18.12
C GLY A 202 10.37 -0.33 -17.90
N LYS A 203 11.06 0.77 -17.57
CA LYS A 203 10.50 2.11 -17.49
C LYS A 203 11.34 3.07 -18.33
N LEU A 204 10.75 3.62 -19.39
CA LEU A 204 11.38 4.58 -20.28
C LEU A 204 10.97 5.99 -19.85
N HIS A 205 11.96 6.86 -19.70
CA HIS A 205 11.79 8.27 -19.42
C HIS A 205 12.16 9.05 -20.70
N PHE A 206 11.18 9.26 -21.57
CA PHE A 206 11.36 9.93 -22.86
C PHE A 206 11.95 11.33 -22.68
N SER A 207 11.35 12.14 -21.80
CA SER A 207 11.78 13.53 -21.59
C SER A 207 13.21 13.68 -21.05
N SER A 208 13.75 12.66 -20.37
CA SER A 208 15.13 12.68 -19.83
C SER A 208 16.04 11.66 -20.51
N SER A 209 15.60 11.08 -21.63
CA SER A 209 16.34 10.11 -22.46
C SER A 209 17.06 9.01 -21.67
N ARG A 210 16.31 8.27 -20.85
CA ARG A 210 16.85 7.21 -19.96
C ARG A 210 15.88 6.06 -19.80
N ALA A 211 16.36 4.86 -19.50
CA ALA A 211 15.55 3.72 -19.10
C ALA A 211 16.00 3.16 -17.75
N THR A 212 15.05 2.59 -17.01
CA THR A 212 15.32 1.74 -15.84
C THR A 212 14.78 0.35 -16.11
N LEU A 213 15.63 -0.68 -15.98
CA LEU A 213 15.32 -2.06 -16.32
C LEU A 213 15.45 -2.97 -15.09
N TRP A 214 14.57 -3.95 -14.98
CA TRP A 214 14.64 -5.03 -13.99
C TRP A 214 14.69 -6.37 -14.70
N LEU A 215 15.56 -7.25 -14.20
CA LEU A 215 15.88 -8.52 -14.82
C LEU A 215 15.42 -9.69 -13.96
N VAL A 216 15.00 -10.77 -14.61
CA VAL A 216 14.51 -11.96 -13.91
C VAL A 216 15.59 -12.60 -13.03
N ASP A 217 16.85 -12.58 -13.48
CA ASP A 217 17.98 -13.13 -12.71
C ASP A 217 18.43 -12.26 -11.54
N ASP A 218 18.06 -10.97 -11.53
CA ASP A 218 18.43 -10.06 -10.44
C ASP A 218 17.35 -8.99 -10.25
N PRO A 219 16.17 -9.39 -9.74
CA PRO A 219 14.96 -8.58 -9.73
C PRO A 219 14.97 -7.48 -8.67
N PHE A 220 15.92 -7.51 -7.73
CA PHE A 220 16.02 -6.53 -6.64
C PHE A 220 17.03 -5.42 -6.92
N ARG A 221 17.74 -5.47 -8.06
CA ARG A 221 18.75 -4.47 -8.44
C ARG A 221 18.43 -3.98 -9.85
N PHE A 222 17.91 -2.77 -10.00
CA PHE A 222 17.61 -2.24 -11.34
C PHE A 222 18.88 -1.79 -12.07
N ARG A 223 18.80 -1.70 -13.40
CA ARG A 223 19.84 -1.15 -14.28
C ARG A 223 19.33 0.17 -14.81
N ILE A 224 20.19 1.18 -14.82
CA ILE A 224 19.88 2.48 -15.42
C ILE A 224 20.70 2.57 -16.70
N LEU A 225 20.03 2.80 -17.82
CA LEU A 225 20.65 3.06 -19.12
C LEU A 225 20.38 4.51 -19.49
N ASP A 226 21.44 5.29 -19.71
CA ASP A 226 21.30 6.64 -20.23
C ASP A 226 21.11 6.63 -21.76
N TYR A 227 21.16 7.81 -22.38
CA TYR A 227 20.97 7.90 -23.82
C TYR A 227 22.08 7.18 -24.61
N GLU A 228 23.33 7.26 -24.19
CA GLU A 228 24.46 6.64 -24.92
C GLU A 228 24.31 5.12 -24.91
N ASP A 229 23.96 4.56 -23.75
CA ASP A 229 23.65 3.13 -23.62
C ASP A 229 22.46 2.71 -24.50
N LEU A 230 21.42 3.53 -24.55
CA LEU A 230 20.20 3.23 -25.31
C LEU A 230 20.38 3.38 -26.82
N ALA A 231 21.27 4.26 -27.24
CA ALA A 231 21.59 4.50 -28.64
C ALA A 231 22.58 3.44 -29.20
N ASP A 232 23.21 2.63 -28.35
CA ASP A 232 24.12 1.55 -28.75
C ASP A 232 23.45 0.16 -28.71
N PRO A 233 23.17 -0.47 -29.87
CA PRO A 233 22.66 -1.84 -29.93
C PRO A 233 23.61 -2.87 -29.30
N GLY A 234 24.91 -2.54 -29.17
CA GLY A 234 25.92 -3.34 -28.47
C GLY A 234 25.58 -3.55 -26.99
N THR A 235 24.70 -2.74 -26.41
CA THR A 235 24.15 -2.90 -25.06
C THR A 235 23.62 -4.32 -24.81
N CYS A 236 23.04 -5.00 -25.80
CA CYS A 236 22.58 -6.39 -25.66
C CYS A 236 23.70 -7.36 -25.23
N LEU A 237 24.96 -7.10 -25.58
CA LEU A 237 26.10 -7.95 -25.21
C LEU A 237 26.39 -7.93 -23.70
N ALA A 238 25.94 -6.91 -22.98
CA ALA A 238 26.08 -6.82 -21.53
C ALA A 238 25.03 -7.67 -20.79
N TYR A 239 24.04 -8.23 -21.49
CA TYR A 239 22.94 -8.97 -20.90
C TYR A 239 22.93 -10.44 -21.35
N PRO A 240 22.80 -11.40 -20.40
CA PRO A 240 22.77 -12.81 -20.75
C PRO A 240 21.52 -13.13 -21.58
N GLN A 241 21.65 -14.06 -22.52
CA GLN A 241 20.50 -14.58 -23.25
C GLN A 241 19.55 -15.33 -22.32
N ARG A 242 18.26 -15.05 -22.46
CA ARG A 242 17.19 -15.70 -21.73
C ARG A 242 15.92 -15.75 -22.58
N PRO A 243 15.28 -16.93 -22.73
CA PRO A 243 14.05 -17.02 -23.49
C PRO A 243 12.92 -16.22 -22.83
N TYR A 244 12.01 -15.71 -23.65
CA TYR A 244 10.79 -15.09 -23.17
C TYR A 244 10.00 -16.05 -22.24
N PRO A 245 9.56 -15.61 -21.05
CA PRO A 245 8.94 -16.50 -20.07
C PRO A 245 7.58 -17.01 -20.54
N LEU A 246 7.32 -18.31 -20.31
CA LEU A 246 6.05 -18.96 -20.68
C LEU A 246 4.88 -18.50 -19.81
N ASP A 247 5.16 -18.01 -18.61
CA ASP A 247 4.20 -17.49 -17.62
C ASP A 247 4.06 -15.96 -17.68
N ALA A 248 4.53 -15.31 -18.75
CA ALA A 248 4.23 -13.91 -19.01
C ALA A 248 2.72 -13.70 -19.24
N ALA A 249 2.17 -12.65 -18.66
CA ALA A 249 0.78 -12.21 -18.91
C ALA A 249 0.59 -11.58 -20.29
N ILE A 250 1.69 -11.18 -20.95
CA ILE A 250 1.68 -10.52 -22.26
C ILE A 250 2.29 -11.47 -23.29
N PRO A 251 1.60 -11.75 -24.41
CA PRO A 251 2.22 -12.46 -25.52
C PRO A 251 3.38 -11.63 -26.14
N LEU A 252 4.46 -12.29 -26.56
CA LEU A 252 5.66 -11.62 -27.06
C LEU A 252 5.38 -10.67 -28.25
N ASP A 253 4.50 -11.08 -29.17
CA ASP A 253 4.07 -10.27 -30.31
C ASP A 253 3.37 -8.96 -29.90
N ARG A 254 2.67 -8.98 -28.75
CA ARG A 254 1.97 -7.83 -28.18
C ARG A 254 2.90 -6.87 -27.44
N VAL A 255 4.09 -7.31 -27.00
CA VAL A 255 5.08 -6.44 -26.35
C VAL A 255 5.48 -5.30 -27.30
N ALA A 256 5.79 -5.62 -28.56
CA ALA A 256 6.17 -4.63 -29.55
C ALA A 256 5.03 -3.63 -29.84
N GLU A 257 3.77 -4.07 -29.79
CA GLU A 257 2.60 -3.19 -29.93
C GLU A 257 2.53 -2.15 -28.80
N VAL A 258 2.78 -2.55 -27.56
CA VAL A 258 2.78 -1.62 -26.41
C VAL A 258 3.78 -0.50 -26.63
N PHE A 259 5.01 -0.82 -27.05
CA PHE A 259 6.03 0.19 -27.31
C PHE A 259 5.71 1.08 -28.52
N ARG A 260 5.10 0.54 -29.58
CA ARG A 260 4.57 1.36 -30.67
C ARG A 260 3.51 2.35 -30.19
N THR A 261 2.63 1.94 -29.30
CA THR A 261 1.63 2.85 -28.71
C THR A 261 2.28 3.89 -27.80
N PHE A 262 3.35 3.56 -27.06
CA PHE A 262 4.12 4.58 -26.31
C PHE A 262 4.69 5.66 -27.23
N ARG A 263 5.25 5.27 -28.39
CA ARG A 263 5.71 6.21 -29.40
C ARG A 263 4.57 7.12 -29.89
N ALA A 264 3.40 6.55 -30.20
CA ALA A 264 2.24 7.32 -30.63
C ALA A 264 1.84 8.37 -29.57
N LEU A 265 1.77 7.96 -28.29
CA LEU A 265 1.45 8.86 -27.18
C LEU A 265 2.54 9.90 -26.89
N ARG A 266 3.81 9.59 -27.19
CA ARG A 266 4.92 10.53 -27.06
C ARG A 266 4.79 11.70 -28.03
N PHE A 267 4.27 11.46 -29.22
CA PHE A 267 4.15 12.47 -30.28
C PHE A 267 2.70 12.90 -30.55
N MET A 268 1.76 12.59 -29.66
CA MET A 268 0.33 12.83 -29.92
C MET A 268 -0.06 14.31 -29.93
N ASP A 269 0.60 15.13 -29.12
CA ASP A 269 0.30 16.56 -28.97
C ASP A 269 1.53 17.30 -28.39
N GLU A 270 1.56 18.64 -28.54
CA GLU A 270 2.64 19.48 -28.02
C GLU A 270 2.52 19.74 -26.52
N ASN A 271 1.33 19.79 -25.95
CA ASN A 271 1.12 20.12 -24.55
C ASN A 271 0.85 18.86 -23.71
N ILE A 272 0.09 17.90 -24.25
CA ILE A 272 -0.24 16.63 -23.59
C ILE A 272 0.46 15.47 -24.29
N TYR A 273 1.56 15.00 -23.73
CA TYR A 273 2.36 13.93 -24.32
C TYR A 273 2.91 12.99 -23.26
N LEU A 274 3.27 11.78 -23.68
CA LEU A 274 3.90 10.81 -22.79
C LEU A 274 5.31 11.29 -22.38
N ARG A 275 5.54 11.40 -21.07
CA ARG A 275 6.86 11.69 -20.50
C ARG A 275 7.61 10.44 -20.08
N SER A 276 6.87 9.45 -19.57
CA SER A 276 7.43 8.13 -19.30
C SER A 276 6.39 7.04 -19.45
N GLY A 277 6.84 5.87 -19.91
CA GLY A 277 6.03 4.65 -20.05
C GLY A 277 6.74 3.48 -19.35
N SER A 278 5.98 2.56 -18.77
CA SER A 278 6.52 1.34 -18.18
C SER A 278 5.70 0.12 -18.54
N LEU A 279 6.35 -1.02 -18.69
CA LEU A 279 5.73 -2.32 -18.96
C LEU A 279 6.26 -3.35 -17.96
N ASN A 280 5.39 -4.17 -17.38
CA ASN A 280 5.78 -5.36 -16.64
C ASN A 280 5.10 -6.58 -17.26
N ILE A 281 5.89 -7.54 -17.74
CA ILE A 281 5.36 -8.69 -18.51
C ILE A 281 4.70 -9.75 -17.62
N TYR A 282 5.00 -9.78 -16.31
CA TYR A 282 4.44 -10.79 -15.40
C TYR A 282 3.08 -10.39 -14.86
N ASN A 283 2.89 -9.14 -14.45
CA ASN A 283 1.59 -8.66 -13.99
C ASN A 283 0.76 -8.00 -15.11
N GLY A 284 1.32 -7.88 -16.32
CA GLY A 284 0.62 -7.34 -17.48
C GLY A 284 0.32 -5.84 -17.39
N ILE A 285 0.90 -5.11 -16.44
CA ILE A 285 0.56 -3.70 -16.21
C ILE A 285 1.40 -2.77 -17.07
N VAL A 286 0.70 -1.90 -17.78
CA VAL A 286 1.22 -0.71 -18.46
C VAL A 286 1.07 0.50 -17.54
N GLY A 287 2.16 1.23 -17.33
CA GLY A 287 2.18 2.49 -16.60
C GLY A 287 2.50 3.65 -17.54
N LEU A 288 1.77 4.76 -17.44
CA LEU A 288 1.96 5.97 -18.24
C LEU A 288 2.06 7.18 -17.31
N ASN A 289 2.95 8.13 -17.61
CA ASN A 289 2.96 9.46 -17.00
C ASN A 289 3.01 10.50 -18.11
N PHE A 290 2.01 11.38 -18.12
CA PHE A 290 1.88 12.46 -19.09
C PHE A 290 2.50 13.76 -18.59
N SER A 291 2.68 14.73 -19.48
CA SER A 291 3.20 16.08 -19.19
C SER A 291 2.43 16.83 -18.09
N CYS A 292 1.13 16.56 -17.94
CA CYS A 292 0.28 17.07 -16.86
C CYS A 292 0.54 16.41 -15.50
N ASP A 293 1.56 15.56 -15.40
CA ASP A 293 1.90 14.73 -14.25
C ASP A 293 0.82 13.68 -13.89
N GLY A 294 -0.23 13.56 -14.71
CA GLY A 294 -1.22 12.50 -14.61
C GLY A 294 -0.58 11.14 -14.85
N SER A 295 -0.87 10.18 -13.98
CA SER A 295 -0.36 8.81 -14.08
C SER A 295 -1.48 7.81 -14.28
N HIS A 296 -1.28 6.85 -15.17
CA HIS A 296 -2.25 5.82 -15.52
C HIS A 296 -1.59 4.45 -15.36
N TYR A 297 -2.31 3.50 -14.76
CA TYR A 297 -1.90 2.11 -14.66
C TYR A 297 -3.06 1.22 -15.10
N MET A 298 -2.85 0.33 -16.07
CA MET A 298 -3.90 -0.55 -16.57
C MET A 298 -3.32 -1.84 -17.16
N PRO A 299 -4.14 -2.88 -17.32
CA PRO A 299 -3.77 -4.07 -18.11
C PRO A 299 -3.34 -3.72 -19.54
N TRP A 300 -2.42 -4.50 -20.10
CA TRP A 300 -1.84 -4.24 -21.42
C TRP A 300 -2.88 -4.34 -22.56
N ASP A 301 -3.85 -5.23 -22.42
CA ASP A 301 -4.94 -5.42 -23.37
C ASP A 301 -5.86 -4.21 -23.34
N ASP A 302 -6.33 -3.80 -22.16
CA ASP A 302 -7.08 -2.54 -21.98
C ASP A 302 -6.35 -1.33 -22.58
N PHE A 303 -5.03 -1.28 -22.44
CA PHE A 303 -4.20 -0.22 -23.02
C PHE A 303 -4.21 -0.26 -24.55
N LEU A 304 -4.05 -1.44 -25.16
CA LEU A 304 -4.01 -1.59 -26.62
C LEU A 304 -5.39 -1.42 -27.29
N HIS A 305 -6.49 -1.57 -26.55
CA HIS A 305 -7.84 -1.27 -27.05
C HIS A 305 -8.15 0.24 -27.13
N LYS A 306 -7.32 1.11 -26.52
CA LYS A 306 -7.55 2.57 -26.51
C LYS A 306 -6.88 3.22 -27.72
N SER A 307 -7.68 3.85 -28.58
CA SER A 307 -7.15 4.59 -29.74
C SER A 307 -6.44 5.88 -29.31
N LEU A 308 -5.72 6.52 -30.24
CA LEU A 308 -5.10 7.81 -29.95
C LEU A 308 -6.15 8.90 -29.67
N ASP A 309 -7.31 8.83 -30.34
CA ASP A 309 -8.43 9.76 -30.16
C ASP A 309 -9.00 9.70 -28.74
N PHE A 310 -9.01 8.51 -28.13
CA PHE A 310 -9.33 8.35 -26.72
C PHE A 310 -8.42 9.21 -25.82
N TRP A 311 -7.11 9.21 -26.10
CA TRP A 311 -6.11 9.91 -25.28
C TRP A 311 -6.11 11.42 -25.50
N ILE A 312 -6.43 11.87 -26.72
CA ILE A 312 -6.57 13.29 -27.06
C ILE A 312 -7.92 13.84 -26.54
N GLY A 313 -8.88 12.96 -26.25
CA GLY A 313 -10.21 13.33 -25.76
C GLY A 313 -11.17 13.76 -26.89
N THR A 314 -10.92 13.29 -28.12
CA THR A 314 -11.62 13.71 -29.35
C THR A 314 -12.78 12.82 -29.77
N GLY A 315 -13.11 11.72 -29.08
CA GLY A 315 -14.34 11.00 -29.45
C GLY A 315 -14.69 9.65 -28.83
N GLU A 316 -13.82 8.98 -28.08
CA GLU A 316 -14.17 7.67 -27.50
C GLU A 316 -14.58 7.79 -26.03
N SER A 317 -15.88 7.59 -25.75
CA SER A 317 -16.30 7.17 -24.42
C SER A 317 -16.04 5.67 -24.30
N CYS A 318 -15.41 5.23 -23.20
CA CYS A 318 -15.36 3.81 -22.86
C CYS A 318 -16.80 3.34 -22.56
N ALA A 319 -17.56 2.99 -23.60
CA ALA A 319 -18.68 2.09 -23.45
C ALA A 319 -18.07 0.71 -23.18
N LEU A 320 -18.00 0.34 -21.90
CA LEU A 320 -17.95 -1.07 -21.57
C LEU A 320 -19.25 -1.66 -22.12
N ASP A 321 -19.15 -2.44 -23.20
CA ASP A 321 -20.28 -3.21 -23.74
C ASP A 321 -20.73 -4.23 -22.70
N GLY A 322 -21.56 -3.75 -21.79
CA GLY A 322 -22.38 -4.56 -20.91
C GLY A 322 -23.63 -5.02 -21.65
N GLY A 323 -23.52 -6.19 -22.28
CA GLY A 323 -24.62 -7.15 -22.39
C GLY A 323 -25.36 -7.25 -23.74
N GLY A 324 -25.48 -8.49 -24.22
CA GLY A 324 -26.70 -8.93 -24.91
C GLY A 324 -26.53 -9.90 -26.08
N ALA A 325 -26.25 -11.18 -25.79
CA ALA A 325 -27.01 -12.34 -26.30
C ALA A 325 -26.57 -13.60 -25.53
#